data_AF-A0A956X6F5-F1
#
_entry.id   AF-A0A956X6F5-F1
#
_cell.length_a   1.000
_cell.length_b   1.000
_cell.length_c   1.000
_cell.angle_alpha   90.00
_cell.angle_beta   90.00
_cell.angle_gamma   90.00
#
_symmetry.space_group_name_H-M   'P 1'
#
loop_
_entity.id
_entity.type
_entity.pdbx_description
1 polymer ?
#
loop_
_entity_poly.entity_id
_entity_poly.type
_entity_poly.pdbx_seq_one_letter_code
_entity_poly.pdbx_strand_id
1 'polypeptide(L)'
;MHRHDGGNGRLDYEVDTVTEAKREQLQALLCQNFNHAEMQDLAAGIGIQLSQPANPVDRDLARELIQRADRHGRIHDLIEECYILRPGRRWGRFG
;
A
#
# COMPACT_ATOMS: atom_id res chain seq x y z
N MET A 1 -3.52 46.76 -13.60
CA MET A 1 -2.96 46.33 -12.30
C MET A 1 -3.35 44.87 -12.08
N HIS A 2 -2.48 44.10 -11.42
CA HIS A 2 -2.34 42.65 -11.54
C HIS A 2 -3.55 41.75 -11.27
N ARG A 3 -3.55 40.66 -12.04
CA ARG A 3 -4.12 39.32 -11.83
C ARG A 3 -4.24 38.89 -10.36
N HIS A 4 -5.31 38.15 -10.04
CA HIS A 4 -5.14 36.80 -9.53
C HIS A 4 -6.32 35.93 -9.97
N ASP A 5 -6.03 35.16 -11.02
CA ASP A 5 -6.74 33.95 -11.39
C ASP A 5 -6.63 33.01 -10.18
N GLY A 6 -7.75 32.78 -9.52
CA GLY A 6 -7.87 31.83 -8.42
C GLY A 6 -7.81 30.41 -8.97
N GLY A 7 -6.60 30.00 -9.37
CA GLY A 7 -6.28 28.62 -9.65
C GLY A 7 -6.55 27.81 -8.39
N ASN A 8 -7.76 27.25 -8.30
CA ASN A 8 -8.10 26.27 -7.31
C ASN A 8 -7.34 25.01 -7.72
N GLY A 9 -6.06 24.96 -7.33
CA GLY A 9 -5.21 23.79 -7.40
C GLY A 9 -5.83 22.72 -6.52
N ARG A 10 -6.86 22.05 -7.04
CA ARG A 10 -7.02 20.63 -6.79
C ARG A 10 -5.67 20.05 -7.14
N LEU A 11 -4.90 19.74 -6.09
CA LEU A 11 -3.90 18.69 -6.17
C LEU A 11 -4.68 17.49 -6.67
N ASP A 12 -4.72 17.33 -7.98
CA ASP A 12 -4.89 16.07 -8.65
C ASP A 12 -3.70 15.27 -8.11
N TYR A 13 -3.90 14.65 -6.95
CA TYR A 13 -3.24 13.39 -6.69
C TYR A 13 -3.78 12.52 -7.82
N GLU A 14 -3.10 12.57 -8.96
CA GLU A 14 -3.12 11.49 -9.92
C GLU A 14 -2.86 10.28 -9.05
N VAL A 15 -3.93 9.57 -8.72
CA VAL A 15 -3.85 8.25 -8.13
C VAL A 15 -3.26 7.45 -9.27
N ASP A 16 -1.93 7.53 -9.41
CA ASP A 16 -1.14 6.80 -10.38
C ASP A 16 -1.51 5.36 -10.11
N THR A 17 -2.45 4.85 -10.91
CA THR A 17 -3.13 3.59 -10.67
C THR A 17 -2.03 2.59 -10.50
N VAL A 18 -1.92 2.02 -9.29
CA VAL A 18 -0.78 1.17 -8.93
C VAL A 18 -0.74 0.07 -9.97
N THR A 19 0.20 0.17 -10.90
CA THR A 19 0.25 -0.72 -12.06
C THR A 19 0.46 -2.15 -11.58
N GLU A 20 0.06 -3.13 -12.37
CA GLU A 20 0.21 -4.53 -12.00
C GLU A 20 1.66 -4.87 -11.60
N ALA A 21 2.64 -4.32 -12.33
CA ALA A 21 4.06 -4.43 -12.00
C ALA A 21 4.43 -3.84 -10.62
N LYS A 22 3.85 -2.69 -10.24
CA LYS A 22 4.06 -2.09 -8.90
C LYS A 22 3.43 -2.96 -7.80
N ARG A 23 2.26 -3.56 -8.06
CA ARG A 23 1.59 -4.49 -7.12
C ARG A 23 2.43 -5.75 -6.90
N GLU A 24 2.97 -6.34 -7.96
CA GLU A 24 3.85 -7.50 -7.86
C GLU A 24 5.14 -7.19 -7.09
N GLN A 25 5.74 -6.01 -7.33
CA GLN A 25 6.91 -5.58 -6.56
C GLN A 25 6.58 -5.38 -5.08
N LEU A 26 5.45 -4.73 -4.76
CA LEU A 26 5.01 -4.55 -3.38
C LEU A 26 4.73 -5.89 -2.70
N GLN A 27 4.10 -6.83 -3.41
CA GLN A 27 3.85 -8.19 -2.92
C GLN A 27 5.17 -8.89 -2.54
N ALA A 28 6.15 -8.85 -3.44
CA ALA A 28 7.46 -9.46 -3.18
C ALA A 28 8.18 -8.79 -2.01
N LEU A 29 8.05 -7.47 -1.85
CA LEU A 29 8.64 -6.73 -0.74
C LEU A 29 7.98 -7.07 0.60
N LEU A 30 6.65 -7.19 0.62
CA LEU A 30 5.91 -7.61 1.82
C LEU A 30 6.38 -8.99 2.28
N CYS A 31 6.40 -9.99 1.38
CA CYS A 31 6.85 -11.34 1.71
C CYS A 31 8.32 -11.42 2.15
N GLN A 32 9.18 -10.50 1.71
CA GLN A 32 10.60 -10.48 2.08
C GLN A 32 10.86 -9.80 3.43
N ASN A 33 9.95 -8.92 3.89
CA ASN A 33 10.20 -8.05 5.05
C ASN A 33 9.27 -8.32 6.23
N PHE A 34 8.12 -8.93 5.97
CA PHE A 34 7.11 -9.23 6.96
C PHE A 34 6.77 -10.70 6.90
N ASN A 35 6.63 -11.31 8.08
CA ASN A 35 6.05 -12.64 8.19
C ASN A 35 4.51 -12.57 8.17
N HIS A 36 3.86 -13.73 8.10
CA HIS A 36 2.41 -13.86 8.12
C HIS A 36 1.70 -13.05 9.23
N ALA A 37 2.20 -13.09 10.46
CA ALA A 37 1.58 -12.38 11.58
C ALA A 37 1.72 -10.87 11.44
N GLU A 38 2.89 -10.39 11.02
CA GLU A 38 3.14 -8.97 10.76
C GLU A 38 2.31 -8.45 9.59
N MET A 39 2.05 -9.26 8.56
CA MET A 39 1.16 -8.89 7.46
C MET A 39 -0.31 -8.78 7.90
N GLN A 40 -0.76 -9.60 8.86
CA GLN A 40 -2.09 -9.40 9.45
C GLN A 40 -2.16 -8.16 10.32
N ASP A 41 -1.11 -7.88 11.09
CA ASP A 41 -1.02 -6.67 11.90
C ASP A 41 -1.01 -5.40 11.04
N LEU A 42 -0.23 -5.39 9.96
CA LEU A 42 -0.25 -4.35 8.92
C LEU A 42 -1.65 -4.11 8.37
N ALA A 43 -2.37 -5.19 8.03
CA ALA A 43 -3.73 -5.08 7.54
C ALA A 43 -4.64 -4.44 8.59
N ALA A 44 -4.56 -4.87 9.84
CA ALA A 44 -5.33 -4.31 10.93
C ALA A 44 -4.99 -2.84 11.19
N GLY A 45 -3.71 -2.46 11.10
CA GLY A 45 -3.22 -1.08 11.25
C GLY A 45 -3.85 -0.11 10.24
N ILE A 46 -4.02 -0.56 8.99
CA ILE A 46 -4.72 0.21 7.95
C ILE A 46 -6.23 -0.02 7.92
N GLY A 47 -6.80 -0.73 8.90
CA GLY A 47 -8.24 -0.98 9.01
C GLY A 47 -8.80 -1.98 7.98
N ILE A 48 -7.96 -2.90 7.52
CA ILE A 48 -8.31 -3.97 6.58
C ILE A 48 -8.31 -5.31 7.30
N GLN A 49 -9.41 -6.05 7.14
CA GLN A 49 -9.48 -7.42 7.61
C GLN A 49 -9.11 -8.36 6.48
N LEU A 50 -8.11 -9.22 6.69
CA LEU A 50 -7.75 -10.29 5.75
C LEU A 50 -8.57 -11.54 6.07
N SER A 51 -8.94 -12.28 5.02
CA SER A 51 -9.51 -13.62 5.20
C SER A 51 -8.36 -14.56 5.54
N GLN A 52 -8.38 -15.24 6.68
CA GLN A 52 -7.37 -16.26 6.97
C GLN A 52 -7.70 -17.52 6.15
N PRO A 53 -6.92 -17.87 5.12
CA PRO A 53 -7.14 -19.13 4.40
C PRO A 53 -6.75 -20.31 5.29
N ALA A 54 -7.33 -21.48 5.03
CA ALA A 54 -7.01 -22.72 5.74
C ALA A 54 -5.52 -23.14 5.60
N ASN A 55 -4.86 -22.71 4.52
CA ASN A 55 -3.42 -22.82 4.32
C ASN A 55 -2.85 -21.44 4.00
N PRO A 56 -2.31 -20.72 4.99
CA PRO A 56 -1.72 -19.41 4.76
C PRO A 56 -0.44 -19.53 3.97
N VAL A 57 -0.45 -18.98 2.76
CA VAL A 57 0.76 -18.74 1.97
C VAL A 57 1.04 -17.24 2.03
N ASP A 58 2.23 -16.85 2.50
CA ASP A 58 2.64 -15.44 2.65
C ASP A 58 2.37 -14.61 1.38
N ARG A 59 2.59 -15.22 0.22
CA ARG A 59 2.34 -14.59 -1.08
C ARG A 59 0.86 -14.31 -1.34
N ASP A 60 -0.02 -15.21 -0.95
CA ASP A 60 -1.46 -15.05 -1.13
C ASP A 60 -2.01 -14.00 -0.16
N LEU A 61 -1.51 -14.00 1.09
CA LEU A 61 -1.83 -12.99 2.08
C LEU A 61 -1.38 -11.58 1.64
N ALA A 62 -0.14 -11.44 1.17
CA ALA A 62 0.37 -10.19 0.64
C ALA A 62 -0.44 -9.70 -0.57
N ARG A 63 -0.85 -10.62 -1.45
CA ARG A 63 -1.73 -10.30 -2.58
C ARG A 63 -3.07 -9.76 -2.10
N GLU A 64 -3.72 -10.47 -1.18
CA GLU A 64 -5.02 -10.07 -0.65
C GLU A 64 -4.93 -8.70 0.04
N LEU A 65 -3.87 -8.48 0.83
CA LEU A 65 -3.62 -7.20 1.49
C LEU A 65 -3.54 -6.05 0.49
N ILE A 66 -2.74 -6.20 -0.57
CA ILE A 66 -2.63 -5.18 -1.63
C ILE A 66 -3.98 -4.99 -2.33
N GLN A 67 -4.68 -6.07 -2.69
CA GLN A 67 -5.96 -5.96 -3.39
C GLN A 67 -7.04 -5.28 -2.54
N ARG A 68 -7.12 -5.60 -1.25
CA ARG A 68 -8.05 -4.94 -0.34
C ARG A 68 -7.64 -3.50 -0.07
N ALA A 69 -6.35 -3.22 0.10
CA ALA A 69 -5.86 -1.85 0.27
C ALA A 69 -6.20 -0.99 -0.96
N ASP A 70 -6.02 -1.54 -2.16
CA ASP A 70 -6.36 -0.85 -3.41
C ASP A 70 -7.86 -0.58 -3.52
N ARG A 71 -8.69 -1.60 -3.27
CA ARG A 71 -10.15 -1.48 -3.33
C ARG A 71 -10.70 -0.44 -2.34
N HIS A 72 -10.07 -0.32 -1.18
CA HIS A 72 -10.47 0.63 -0.13
C HIS A 72 -9.77 1.99 -0.26
N GLY A 73 -8.91 2.19 -1.27
CA GLY A 73 -8.14 3.43 -1.46
C GLY A 73 -7.05 3.67 -0.42
N ARG A 74 -6.60 2.62 0.27
CA ARG A 74 -5.61 2.64 1.38
C ARG A 74 -4.25 2.06 1.01
N ILE A 75 -3.90 1.98 -0.28
CA ILE A 75 -2.56 1.56 -0.69
C ILE A 75 -1.50 2.51 -0.14
N HIS A 76 -1.78 3.81 -0.13
CA HIS A 76 -0.86 4.79 0.44
C HIS A 76 -0.63 4.54 1.93
N ASP A 77 -1.70 4.37 2.71
CA ASP A 77 -1.59 4.01 4.13
C ASP A 77 -0.78 2.71 4.34
N LEU A 78 -1.01 1.69 3.50
CA LEU A 78 -0.24 0.43 3.56
C LEU A 78 1.26 0.67 3.36
N ILE A 79 1.61 1.47 2.37
CA ILE A 79 3.00 1.78 2.04
C ILE A 79 3.62 2.63 3.16
N GLU A 80 2.90 3.62 3.68
CA GLU A 80 3.35 4.45 4.81
C GLU A 80 3.61 3.61 6.06
N GLU A 81 2.69 2.72 6.43
CA GLU A 81 2.87 1.75 7.53
C GLU A 81 4.11 0.86 7.29
N CYS A 82 4.34 0.42 6.05
CA CYS A 82 5.54 -0.34 5.70
C CYS A 82 6.83 0.47 5.91
N TYR A 83 6.83 1.76 5.56
CA TYR A 83 7.96 2.67 5.80
C TYR A 83 8.21 2.90 7.29
N ILE A 84 7.15 3.04 8.10
CA ILE A 84 7.23 3.25 9.54
C ILE A 84 7.79 2.02 10.26
N LEU A 85 7.31 0.82 9.91
CA LEU A 85 7.73 -0.43 10.56
C LEU A 85 9.11 -0.90 10.12
N ARG A 86 9.55 -0.55 8.91
CA ARG A 86 10.86 -0.92 8.36
C ARG A 86 11.51 0.28 7.67
N PRO A 87 11.95 1.29 8.45
CA PRO A 87 12.67 2.44 7.90
C PRO A 87 14.02 1.96 7.37
N GLY A 88 14.30 2.22 6.10
CA GLY A 88 15.55 1.83 5.43
C GLY A 88 15.43 0.74 4.37
N ARG A 89 14.24 0.16 4.18
CA ARG A 89 13.96 -0.69 3.01
C ARG A 89 13.55 0.14 1.80
N ARG A 90 13.99 -0.31 0.62
CA ARG A 90 13.54 0.21 -0.67
C ARG A 90 12.14 -0.33 -0.96
N TRP A 91 11.14 0.21 -0.27
CA TRP A 91 9.79 0.28 -0.82
C TRP A 91 9.92 1.12 -2.10
N GLY A 92 9.40 0.65 -3.25
CA GLY A 92 9.61 1.31 -4.55
C GLY A 92 9.29 2.82 -4.50
N ARG A 93 9.67 3.59 -5.55
CA ARG A 93 9.22 4.98 -5.73
C ARG A 93 7.68 5.03 -5.76
N PHE A 94 7.09 5.07 -4.58
CA PHE A 94 5.69 5.33 -4.27
C PHE A 94 5.55 6.69 -3.56
N GLY A 95 6.67 7.44 -3.46
CA GLY A 95 6.73 8.82 -3.02
C GLY A 95 7.20 9.73 -4.13
#